data_AF-A0A8J5HEZ1-F1
#
_entry.id   AF-A0A8J5HEZ1-F1
#
_cell.length_a   1.000
_cell.length_b   1.000
_cell.length_c   1.000
_cell.angle_alpha   90.00
_cell.angle_beta   90.00
_cell.angle_gamma   90.00
#
_symmetry.space_group_name_H-M   'P 1'
#
loop_
_entity.id
_entity.type
_entity.pdbx_description
1 polymer ?
#
loop_
_entity_poly.entity_id
_entity_poly.type
_entity_poly.pdbx_seq_one_letter_code
_entity_poly.pdbx_strand_id
1 'polypeptide(L)'
;MYDCEKSEATRLLDVHLKTILDGVRLVYLLEREGWDATANWEDVLSLGEQQRLGMARLFFHHPKYGVLDECTNATSVDVEEHLYKLANEMGITVITSSQRPALLPFHSMELKLIDGEGKWELCEIN
;
A
#
# COMPACT_ATOMS: atom_id res chain seq x y z
N MET A 1 -6.14 -33.22 -20.17
CA MET A 1 -6.88 -32.05 -19.68
C MET A 1 -6.05 -30.86 -20.11
N TYR A 2 -6.57 -30.01 -21.00
CA TYR A 2 -5.77 -29.05 -21.75
C TYR A 2 -5.16 -28.01 -20.80
N ASP A 3 -3.82 -27.96 -20.72
CA ASP A 3 -3.11 -26.75 -20.32
C ASP A 3 -3.47 -25.68 -21.36
N CYS A 4 -4.39 -24.80 -21.01
CA CYS A 4 -4.67 -23.62 -21.81
C CYS A 4 -3.44 -22.71 -21.66
N GLU A 5 -2.60 -22.62 -22.69
CA GLU A 5 -1.46 -21.73 -22.67
C GLU A 5 -1.93 -20.30 -22.38
N LYS A 6 -1.67 -19.81 -21.15
CA LYS A 6 -1.94 -18.41 -20.79
C LYS A 6 -1.32 -17.50 -21.84
N SER A 7 -2.08 -16.53 -22.32
CA SER A 7 -1.60 -15.54 -23.29
C SER A 7 -0.36 -14.82 -22.76
N GLU A 8 0.51 -14.35 -23.66
CA GLU A 8 1.71 -13.58 -23.30
C GLU A 8 1.37 -12.37 -22.42
N ALA A 9 0.29 -11.65 -22.74
CA ALA A 9 -0.20 -10.52 -21.95
C ALA A 9 -0.57 -10.94 -20.52
N THR A 10 -1.24 -12.09 -20.34
CA THR A 10 -1.58 -12.63 -19.03
C THR A 10 -0.31 -12.97 -18.22
N ARG A 11 0.71 -13.55 -18.87
CA ARG A 11 1.98 -13.87 -18.20
C ARG A 11 2.71 -12.61 -17.74
N LEU A 12 2.75 -11.57 -18.59
CA LEU A 12 3.36 -10.29 -18.23
C LEU A 12 2.61 -9.61 -17.06
N LEU A 13 1.29 -9.70 -17.05
CA LEU A 13 0.48 -9.21 -15.95
C LEU A 13 0.75 -9.99 -14.65
N ASP A 14 0.78 -11.32 -14.69
CA ASP A 14 1.09 -12.16 -13.52
C ASP A 14 2.48 -11.83 -12.94
N VAL A 15 3.48 -11.60 -13.81
CA VAL A 15 4.83 -11.16 -13.39
C VAL A 15 4.76 -9.80 -12.70
N HIS A 16 4.06 -8.83 -13.28
CA HIS A 16 3.92 -7.50 -12.71
C HIS A 16 3.19 -7.52 -11.35
N LEU A 17 2.07 -8.24 -11.26
CA LEU A 17 1.32 -8.42 -10.01
C LEU A 17 2.18 -9.11 -8.94
N LYS A 18 2.98 -10.11 -9.32
CA LYS A 18 3.91 -10.76 -8.40
C LYS A 18 4.96 -9.78 -7.86
N THR A 19 5.54 -8.93 -8.71
CA THR A 19 6.48 -7.89 -8.28
C THR A 19 5.83 -6.91 -7.29
N ILE A 20 4.58 -6.50 -7.53
CA ILE A 20 3.87 -5.62 -6.60
C ILE A 20 3.60 -6.33 -5.26
N LEU A 21 3.13 -7.58 -5.30
CA LEU A 21 2.90 -8.37 -4.09
C LEU A 21 4.18 -8.60 -3.28
N ASP A 22 5.32 -8.78 -3.95
CA ASP A 22 6.63 -8.84 -3.30
C ASP A 22 6.98 -7.50 -2.64
N GLY A 23 6.78 -6.38 -3.36
CA GLY A 23 6.98 -5.03 -2.85
C GLY A 23 6.16 -4.71 -1.61
N VAL A 24 4.95 -5.26 -1.47
CA VAL A 24 4.13 -5.13 -0.25
C VAL A 24 4.29 -6.29 0.74
N ARG A 25 5.28 -7.17 0.57
CA ARG A 25 5.55 -8.34 1.42
C ARG A 25 4.35 -9.28 1.57
N LEU A 26 3.57 -9.47 0.49
CA LEU A 26 2.41 -10.37 0.40
C LEU A 26 2.61 -11.52 -0.60
N VAL A 27 3.80 -11.67 -1.20
CA VAL A 27 4.07 -12.73 -2.19
C VAL A 27 3.76 -14.14 -1.66
N TYR A 28 3.91 -14.38 -0.35
CA TYR A 28 3.60 -15.67 0.28
C TYR A 28 2.10 -16.04 0.18
N LEU A 29 1.21 -15.07 -0.02
CA LEU A 29 -0.22 -15.35 -0.23
C LEU A 29 -0.45 -16.14 -1.52
N LEU A 30 0.42 -15.98 -2.53
CA LEU A 30 0.34 -16.77 -3.77
C LEU A 30 0.67 -18.24 -3.53
N GLU A 31 1.57 -18.54 -2.59
CA GLU A 31 1.89 -19.92 -2.19
C GLU A 31 0.79 -20.51 -1.31
N ARG A 32 0.19 -19.68 -0.44
CA ARG A 32 -0.86 -20.09 0.50
C ARG A 32 -2.20 -20.36 -0.19
N GLU A 33 -2.58 -19.52 -1.16
CA GLU A 33 -3.93 -19.51 -1.74
C GLU A 33 -3.91 -19.85 -3.25
N GLY A 34 -2.94 -19.32 -4.00
CA GLY A 34 -2.89 -19.41 -5.46
C GLY A 34 -3.61 -18.26 -6.18
N TRP A 35 -3.32 -18.10 -7.48
CA TRP A 35 -3.87 -17.01 -8.30
C TRP A 35 -5.39 -17.12 -8.53
N ASP A 36 -5.89 -18.34 -8.70
CA ASP A 36 -7.28 -18.61 -9.03
C ASP A 36 -8.14 -18.92 -7.78
N ALA A 37 -7.62 -18.59 -6.60
CA ALA A 37 -8.30 -18.79 -5.33
C ALA A 37 -9.58 -17.94 -5.25
N THR A 38 -10.66 -18.54 -4.75
CA THR A 38 -11.91 -17.85 -4.46
C THR A 38 -12.25 -18.05 -2.98
N ALA A 39 -12.26 -16.96 -2.22
CA ALA A 39 -12.53 -16.98 -0.78
C ALA A 39 -13.21 -15.68 -0.33
N ASN A 40 -13.75 -15.67 0.89
CA ASN A 40 -14.13 -14.41 1.53
C ASN A 40 -12.87 -13.73 2.09
N TRP A 41 -12.25 -12.87 1.30
CA TRP A 41 -10.94 -12.28 1.61
C TRP A 41 -10.95 -11.40 2.87
N GLU A 42 -12.09 -10.85 3.26
CA GLU A 42 -12.24 -10.10 4.51
C GLU A 42 -12.03 -10.98 5.75
N ASP A 43 -12.43 -12.24 5.69
CA ASP A 43 -12.27 -13.21 6.77
C ASP A 43 -10.90 -13.89 6.74
N VAL A 44 -10.33 -14.05 5.55
CA VAL A 44 -9.08 -14.81 5.32
C VAL A 44 -7.83 -13.96 5.55
N LEU A 45 -7.89 -12.68 5.19
CA LEU A 45 -6.77 -11.77 5.37
C LEU A 45 -6.85 -11.10 6.74
N SER A 46 -5.74 -11.09 7.47
CA SER A 46 -5.57 -10.20 8.61
C SER A 46 -5.69 -8.73 8.19
N LEU A 47 -6.08 -7.86 9.11
CA LEU A 47 -6.22 -6.42 8.81
C LEU A 47 -4.93 -5.81 8.23
N GLY A 48 -3.76 -6.22 8.74
CA GLY A 48 -2.46 -5.80 8.19
C GLY A 48 -2.18 -6.33 6.78
N GLU A 49 -2.67 -7.51 6.40
CA GLU A 49 -2.62 -7.99 5.02
C GLU A 49 -3.58 -7.19 4.12
N GLN A 50 -4.79 -6.90 4.59
CA GLN A 50 -5.77 -6.10 3.84
C GLN A 50 -5.24 -4.69 3.54
N GLN A 51 -4.62 -4.05 4.53
CA GLN A 51 -3.99 -2.73 4.37
C GLN A 51 -2.84 -2.74 3.36
N ARG A 52 -1.96 -3.75 3.44
CA ARG A 52 -0.87 -3.95 2.46
C ARG A 52 -1.39 -4.23 1.06
N LEU A 53 -2.50 -4.95 0.93
CA LEU A 53 -3.16 -5.15 -0.36
C LEU A 53 -3.77 -3.83 -0.89
N GLY A 54 -4.25 -2.96 -0.01
CA GLY A 54 -4.62 -1.58 -0.35
C GLY A 54 -3.45 -0.79 -0.94
N MET A 55 -2.25 -0.92 -0.35
CA MET A 55 -1.02 -0.32 -0.91
C MET A 55 -0.60 -0.98 -2.23
N ALA A 56 -0.78 -2.29 -2.39
CA ALA A 56 -0.54 -2.97 -3.67
C ALA A 56 -1.41 -2.36 -4.79
N ARG A 57 -2.67 -2.05 -4.48
CA ARG A 57 -3.58 -1.36 -5.41
C ARG A 57 -3.09 0.04 -5.76
N LEU A 58 -2.55 0.79 -4.80
CA LEU A 58 -1.92 2.09 -5.06
C LEU A 58 -0.76 1.94 -6.05
N PHE A 59 0.14 0.99 -5.82
CA PHE A 59 1.32 0.76 -6.67
C PHE A 59 0.97 0.25 -8.07
N PHE A 60 -0.05 -0.61 -8.18
CA PHE A 60 -0.56 -1.08 -9.47
C PHE A 60 -1.04 0.07 -10.35
N HIS A 61 -1.77 1.02 -9.78
CA HIS A 61 -2.30 2.15 -10.55
C HIS A 61 -1.28 3.29 -10.77
N HIS A 62 -0.19 3.32 -10.00
CA HIS A 62 0.88 4.30 -10.12
C HIS A 62 0.37 5.77 -10.27
N PRO A 63 -0.49 6.26 -9.35
CA PRO A 63 -1.03 7.61 -9.46
C PRO A 63 0.04 8.68 -9.18
N LYS A 64 -0.18 9.91 -9.65
CA LYS A 64 0.67 11.05 -9.26
C LYS A 64 0.52 11.41 -7.78
N TYR A 65 -0.69 11.24 -7.25
CA TYR A 65 -1.04 11.53 -5.86
C TYR A 65 -1.80 10.35 -5.23
N GLY A 66 -1.39 9.93 -4.03
CA GLY A 66 -2.10 8.96 -3.21
C GLY A 66 -2.62 9.60 -1.93
N VAL A 67 -3.92 9.57 -1.70
CA VAL A 67 -4.52 10.01 -0.42
C VAL A 67 -4.71 8.77 0.45
N LEU A 68 -4.02 8.75 1.59
CA LEU A 68 -3.86 7.61 2.47
C LEU A 68 -4.48 7.94 3.83
N ASP A 69 -5.62 7.32 4.17
CA ASP A 69 -6.32 7.57 5.43
C ASP A 69 -6.18 6.38 6.37
N GLU A 70 -5.35 6.54 7.40
CA GLU A 70 -5.01 5.51 8.42
C GLU A 70 -4.67 4.12 7.83
N CYS A 71 -4.17 4.06 6.60
CA CYS A 71 -4.18 2.84 5.80
C CYS A 71 -3.06 1.84 6.14
N THR A 72 -2.26 2.12 7.18
CA THR A 72 -1.14 1.28 7.65
C THR A 72 -1.16 1.05 9.16
N ASN A 73 -2.22 1.47 9.86
CA ASN A 73 -2.30 1.43 11.32
C ASN A 73 -2.28 0.01 11.93
N ALA A 74 -2.58 -1.02 11.14
CA ALA A 74 -2.55 -2.44 11.52
C ALA A 74 -1.28 -3.17 11.03
N THR A 75 -0.31 -2.42 10.49
CA THR A 75 0.99 -2.94 10.07
C THR A 75 2.09 -2.55 11.07
N SER A 76 3.18 -3.33 11.09
CA SER A 76 4.37 -3.01 11.86
C SER A 76 5.09 -1.79 11.29
N VAL A 77 5.84 -1.08 12.14
CA VAL A 77 6.53 0.16 11.76
C VAL A 77 7.53 -0.06 10.62
N ASP A 78 8.27 -1.18 10.64
CA ASP A 78 9.26 -1.50 9.59
C ASP A 78 8.61 -1.74 8.20
N VAL A 79 7.41 -2.30 8.19
CA VAL A 79 6.61 -2.51 6.99
C VAL A 79 6.06 -1.19 6.49
N GLU A 80 5.50 -0.39 7.39
CA GLU A 80 4.98 0.93 7.09
C GLU A 80 6.05 1.84 6.46
N GLU A 81 7.23 1.96 7.09
CA GLU A 81 8.35 2.72 6.53
C GLU A 81 8.76 2.22 5.14
N HIS A 82 8.78 0.91 4.93
CA HIS A 82 9.11 0.30 3.65
C HIS A 82 8.10 0.70 2.55
N LEU A 83 6.80 0.67 2.86
CA LEU A 83 5.74 1.00 1.91
C LEU A 83 5.80 2.49 1.50
N TYR A 84 6.11 3.38 2.44
CA TYR A 84 6.24 4.80 2.16
C TYR A 84 7.51 5.12 1.35
N LYS A 85 8.64 4.45 1.65
CA LYS A 85 9.86 4.54 0.81
C LYS A 85 9.56 4.11 -0.61
N LEU A 86 8.89 2.98 -0.79
CA LEU A 86 8.51 2.46 -2.10
C LEU A 86 7.60 3.44 -2.87
N ALA A 87 6.60 4.04 -2.21
CA ALA A 87 5.76 5.06 -2.82
C ALA A 87 6.58 6.25 -3.35
N ASN A 88 7.53 6.74 -2.55
CA ASN A 88 8.42 7.83 -2.92
C ASN A 88 9.35 7.45 -4.09
N GLU A 89 9.94 6.25 -4.07
CA GLU A 89 10.78 5.74 -5.16
C GLU A 89 10.01 5.59 -6.48
N MET A 90 8.72 5.25 -6.40
CA MET A 90 7.82 5.23 -7.56
C MET A 90 7.36 6.63 -8.00
N GLY A 91 7.77 7.70 -7.31
CA GLY A 91 7.38 9.07 -7.62
C GLY A 91 5.91 9.38 -7.30
N ILE A 92 5.29 8.61 -6.40
CA ILE A 92 3.93 8.86 -5.93
C ILE A 92 3.99 9.88 -4.79
N THR A 93 3.35 11.03 -4.97
CA THR A 93 3.22 12.01 -3.89
C THR A 93 2.12 11.57 -2.93
N VAL A 94 2.48 11.28 -1.67
CA VAL A 94 1.53 10.80 -0.66
C VAL A 94 0.99 11.93 0.21
N ILE A 95 -0.33 11.94 0.40
CA ILE A 95 -1.05 12.79 1.35
C ILE A 95 -1.63 11.86 2.40
N THR A 96 -1.11 11.93 3.62
CA THR A 96 -1.45 10.96 4.67
C THR A 96 -2.21 11.61 5.81
N SER A 97 -3.28 10.94 6.24
CA SER A 97 -3.92 11.11 7.55
C SER A 97 -3.45 9.96 8.45
N SER A 98 -2.69 10.27 9.49
CA SER A 98 -2.14 9.28 10.42
C SER A 98 -1.80 9.90 11.77
N GLN A 99 -1.84 9.09 12.82
CA GLN A 99 -1.42 9.45 14.18
C GLN A 99 0.03 8.99 14.48
N ARG A 100 0.74 8.42 13.49
CA ARG A 100 2.05 7.80 13.67
C ARG A 100 3.19 8.77 13.33
N PRO A 101 4.01 9.22 14.30
CA PRO A 101 5.13 10.12 14.04
C PRO A 101 6.23 9.52 13.15
N ALA A 102 6.31 8.19 13.07
CA ALA A 102 7.28 7.48 12.21
C ALA A 102 7.12 7.80 10.71
N LEU A 103 5.98 8.36 10.30
CA LEU A 103 5.73 8.75 8.93
C LEU A 103 6.24 10.14 8.54
N LEU A 104 6.57 10.98 9.52
CA LEU A 104 7.04 12.35 9.28
C LEU A 104 8.23 12.43 8.29
N PRO A 105 9.23 11.54 8.33
CA PRO A 105 10.36 11.59 7.38
C PRO A 105 9.98 11.38 5.91
N PHE A 106 8.77 10.92 5.61
CA PHE A 106 8.28 10.71 4.24
C PHE A 106 7.43 11.87 3.71
N HIS A 107 7.31 12.95 4.47
CA HIS A 107 6.51 14.11 4.14
C HIS A 107 7.34 15.39 4.23
N SER A 108 7.07 16.34 3.33
CA SER A 108 7.71 17.67 3.37
C SER A 108 6.93 18.68 4.20
N MET A 109 5.63 18.42 4.39
CA MET A 109 4.70 19.33 5.07
C MET A 109 3.86 18.56 6.09
N GLU A 110 3.55 19.20 7.21
CA GLU A 110 2.66 18.71 8.25
C GLU A 110 1.48 19.68 8.41
N LEU A 111 0.24 19.19 8.24
CA LEU A 111 -0.96 19.94 8.57
C LEU A 111 -1.46 19.54 9.96
N LYS A 112 -1.37 20.46 10.92
CA LYS A 112 -1.83 20.28 12.30
C LYS A 112 -3.23 20.85 12.46
N LEU A 113 -4.17 20.04 12.92
CA LEU A 113 -5.50 20.48 13.34
C LEU A 113 -5.45 20.72 14.86
N ILE A 114 -5.67 21.96 15.31
CA ILE A 114 -5.29 22.39 16.66
C ILE A 114 -6.43 22.21 17.68
N ASP A 115 -7.64 22.69 17.36
CA ASP A 115 -8.72 22.81 18.36
C ASP A 115 -10.05 22.18 17.96
N GLY A 116 -10.15 21.61 16.75
CA GLY A 116 -11.41 21.04 16.24
C GLY A 116 -12.49 22.09 15.93
N GLU A 117 -12.21 23.38 16.13
CA GLU A 117 -13.08 24.52 15.83
C GLU A 117 -12.67 25.23 14.53
N GLY A 118 -11.77 24.60 13.76
CA GLY A 118 -11.30 25.10 12.48
C GLY A 118 -9.96 25.82 12.51
N LYS A 119 -9.26 25.88 13.67
CA LYS A 119 -7.87 26.35 13.67
C LYS A 119 -6.94 25.23 13.21
N TRP A 120 -6.07 25.58 12.26
CA TRP A 120 -5.05 24.70 11.71
C TRP A 120 -3.75 25.47 11.44
N GLU A 121 -2.65 24.74 11.38
CA GLU A 121 -1.32 25.26 11.03
C GLU A 121 -0.66 24.31 10.02
N LEU A 122 0.02 24.88 9.03
CA LEU A 122 0.81 24.13 8.06
C LEU A 122 2.29 24.43 8.30
N CYS A 123 3.08 23.40 8.60
CA CYS A 123 4.51 23.50 8.88
C CYS A 123 5.32 22.73 7.84
N GLU A 124 6.53 23.22 7.52
CA GLU A 124 7.54 22.41 6.83
C GLU A 124 8.16 21.42 7.82
N ILE A 125 8.36 20.18 7.36
CA ILE A 125 9.09 19.15 8.10
C ILE A 125 10.56 19.26 7.68
N ASN A 126 11.43 19.61 8.63
CA ASN A 126 12.89 19.70 8.43
C ASN A 126 13.57 18.33 8.46
#